data_AF-A0A192CHK9-F1
#
_entry.id   AF-A0A192CHK9-F1
#
_cell.length_a   1.000
_cell.length_b   1.000
_cell.length_c   1.000
_cell.angle_alpha   90.00
_cell.angle_beta   90.00
_cell.angle_gamma   90.00
#
_symmetry.space_group_name_H-M   'P 1'
#
loop_
_entity.id
_entity.type
_entity.pdbx_description
1 polymer ?
#
loop_
_entity_poly.entity_id
_entity_poly.type
_entity_poly.pdbx_seq_one_letter_code
_entity_poly.pdbx_strand_id
1 'polypeptide(L)'
;MSVPQTKAELLLAIDKNFSKLISYLNTIPPEITSDKSMDGHAKGTEMSVRDLVSYLLGWNALVVKWIASDAKGLPVDFPETGYKWNQLGLLAQKFYSDYSELSYELLVAELQTVKNEIVNLINDRTDDILYGRPWYTKWTMGRMISFNTSSPYANANGRLRKWAKNNNISLK
;
A
#
# COMPACT_ATOMS: atom_id res chain seq x y z
N MET A 1 15.46 6.86 -0.69
CA MET A 1 15.68 5.71 0.21
C MET A 1 16.14 4.56 -0.65
N SER A 2 17.18 3.84 -0.23
CA SER A 2 17.59 2.58 -0.85
C SER A 2 16.45 1.56 -0.77
N VAL A 3 16.44 0.63 -1.72
CA VAL A 3 15.53 -0.52 -1.69
C VAL A 3 15.97 -1.45 -0.55
N PRO A 4 15.08 -1.84 0.38
CA PRO A 4 15.44 -2.75 1.47
C PRO A 4 15.96 -4.10 0.97
N GLN A 5 17.09 -4.55 1.50
CA GLN A 5 17.74 -5.83 1.18
C GLN A 5 17.72 -6.84 2.33
N THR A 6 17.24 -6.44 3.51
CA THR A 6 17.14 -7.29 4.71
C THR A 6 15.80 -7.11 5.40
N LYS A 7 15.42 -8.05 6.27
CA LYS A 7 14.19 -7.96 7.11
C LYS A 7 14.18 -6.69 7.93
N ALA A 8 15.32 -6.36 8.56
CA ALA A 8 15.45 -5.18 9.41
C ALA A 8 15.24 -3.89 8.59
N GLU A 9 15.86 -3.79 7.42
CA GLU A 9 15.66 -2.64 6.52
C GLU A 9 14.21 -2.55 6.02
N LEU A 10 13.57 -3.70 5.74
CA LEU A 10 12.19 -3.74 5.26
C LEU A 10 11.23 -3.22 6.33
N LEU A 11 11.33 -3.74 7.55
CA LEU A 11 10.51 -3.31 8.69
C LEU A 11 10.71 -1.83 8.97
N LEU A 12 11.96 -1.36 8.99
CA LEU A 12 12.27 0.05 9.19
C LEU A 12 11.68 0.94 8.10
N ALA A 13 11.78 0.52 6.83
CA ALA A 13 11.23 1.28 5.70
C ALA A 13 9.70 1.29 5.69
N ILE A 14 9.05 0.19 6.06
CA ILE A 14 7.59 0.12 6.23
C ILE A 14 7.18 1.08 7.34
N ASP A 15 7.76 0.94 8.54
CA ASP A 15 7.35 1.70 9.72
C ASP A 15 7.54 3.20 9.51
N LYS A 16 8.73 3.63 9.09
CA LYS A 16 9.05 5.04 8.84
C LYS A 16 8.07 5.69 7.87
N ASN A 17 7.78 5.05 6.74
CA ASN A 17 6.93 5.63 5.72
C ASN A 17 5.45 5.57 6.11
N PHE A 18 5.04 4.51 6.81
CA PHE A 18 3.66 4.32 7.23
C PHE A 18 3.28 5.25 8.39
N SER A 19 4.13 5.38 9.41
CA SER A 19 3.89 6.30 10.54
C SER A 19 3.72 7.74 10.07
N LYS A 20 4.52 8.15 9.06
CA LYS A 20 4.35 9.44 8.41
C LYS A 20 3.05 9.56 7.62
N LEU A 21 2.70 8.51 6.87
CA LEU A 21 1.47 8.48 6.08
C LEU A 21 0.24 8.61 6.98
N ILE A 22 0.16 7.86 8.08
CA ILE A 22 -0.95 7.91 9.02
C ILE A 22 -1.05 9.29 9.71
N SER A 23 0.08 9.91 10.08
CA SER A 23 0.08 11.29 10.58
C SER A 23 -0.61 12.26 9.61
N TYR A 24 -0.28 12.13 8.32
CA TYR A 24 -0.89 12.96 7.28
C TYR A 24 -2.38 12.66 7.11
N LEU A 25 -2.75 11.39 6.98
CA LEU A 25 -4.15 10.98 6.78
C LEU A 25 -5.06 11.40 7.93
N ASN A 26 -4.57 11.34 9.18
CA ASN A 26 -5.31 11.77 10.37
C ASN A 26 -5.44 13.30 10.51
N THR A 27 -4.62 14.07 9.80
CA THR A 27 -4.68 15.54 9.81
C THR A 27 -5.70 16.07 8.81
N ILE A 28 -6.04 15.30 7.77
CA ILE A 28 -6.93 15.73 6.70
C ILE A 28 -8.38 15.65 7.17
N PRO A 29 -9.17 16.74 7.09
CA PRO A 29 -10.59 16.73 7.43
C PRO A 29 -11.36 15.72 6.54
N PRO A 30 -12.17 14.81 7.11
CA PRO A 30 -12.91 13.81 6.35
C PRO A 30 -13.78 14.39 5.23
N GLU A 31 -14.29 15.60 5.41
CA GLU A 31 -15.22 16.29 4.50
C GLU A 31 -14.63 16.52 3.10
N ILE A 32 -13.31 16.69 3.00
CA ILE A 32 -12.61 16.96 1.74
C ILE A 32 -11.91 15.72 1.17
N THR A 33 -11.98 14.58 1.85
CA THR A 33 -11.25 13.36 1.46
C THR A 33 -11.81 12.70 0.21
N SER A 34 -13.07 13.00 -0.13
CA SER A 34 -13.77 12.48 -1.32
C SER A 34 -13.61 13.38 -2.54
N ASP A 35 -13.07 14.59 -2.39
CA ASP A 35 -12.87 15.52 -3.50
C ASP A 35 -11.80 14.99 -4.45
N LYS A 36 -12.12 14.88 -5.74
CA LYS A 36 -11.17 14.47 -6.79
C LYS A 36 -10.23 15.62 -7.14
N SER A 37 -9.35 15.95 -6.19
CA SER A 37 -8.46 17.10 -6.25
C SER A 37 -6.97 16.70 -6.27
N MET A 38 -6.67 15.40 -6.26
CA MET A 38 -5.31 14.88 -6.45
C MET A 38 -5.10 14.45 -7.91
N ASP A 39 -3.89 14.65 -8.43
CA ASP A 39 -3.44 13.98 -9.66
C ASP A 39 -3.64 12.47 -9.50
N GLY A 40 -4.33 11.81 -10.43
CA GLY A 40 -4.61 10.37 -10.42
C GLY A 40 -3.38 9.51 -10.78
N HIS A 41 -3.56 8.18 -10.75
CA HIS A 41 -2.48 7.24 -11.07
C HIS A 41 -2.11 7.22 -12.56
N ALA A 42 -3.05 7.55 -13.43
CA ALA A 42 -2.79 7.78 -14.86
C ALA A 42 -2.68 9.28 -15.13
N LYS A 43 -1.78 9.67 -16.04
CA LYS A 43 -1.60 11.08 -16.41
C LYS A 43 -2.91 11.67 -16.95
N GLY A 44 -3.30 12.83 -16.43
CA GLY A 44 -4.54 13.51 -16.83
C GLY A 44 -5.81 12.96 -16.18
N THR A 45 -5.68 12.03 -15.23
CA THR A 45 -6.80 11.61 -14.37
C THR A 45 -6.73 12.32 -13.03
N GLU A 46 -7.86 12.38 -12.33
CA GLU A 46 -7.95 12.88 -10.96
C GLU A 46 -8.42 11.77 -10.03
N MET A 47 -8.04 11.86 -8.76
CA MET A 47 -8.47 10.95 -7.71
C MET A 47 -8.65 11.73 -6.40
N SER A 48 -9.31 11.10 -5.44
CA SER A 48 -9.47 11.62 -4.08
C SER A 48 -8.42 11.09 -3.11
N VAL A 49 -8.34 11.67 -1.91
CA VAL A 49 -7.51 11.12 -0.82
C VAL A 49 -8.04 9.73 -0.44
N ARG A 50 -9.36 9.56 -0.42
CA ARG A 50 -10.03 8.27 -0.18
C ARG A 50 -9.63 7.21 -1.21
N ASP A 51 -9.55 7.57 -2.50
CA ASP A 51 -9.08 6.66 -3.55
C ASP A 51 -7.62 6.22 -3.29
N LEU A 52 -6.76 7.16 -2.86
CA LEU A 52 -5.37 6.83 -2.50
C LEU A 52 -5.31 5.82 -1.34
N VAL A 53 -6.11 6.00 -0.28
CA VAL A 53 -6.12 5.06 0.86
C VAL A 53 -6.67 3.70 0.42
N SER A 54 -7.75 3.68 -0.37
CA SER A 54 -8.33 2.45 -0.94
C SER A 54 -7.32 1.68 -1.80
N TYR A 55 -6.54 2.40 -2.62
CA TYR A 55 -5.46 1.82 -3.42
C TYR A 55 -4.39 1.15 -2.57
N LEU A 56 -3.94 1.83 -1.50
CA LEU A 56 -2.94 1.28 -0.59
C LEU A 56 -3.48 0.07 0.18
N LEU A 57 -4.71 0.16 0.69
CA LEU A 57 -5.38 -0.93 1.40
C LEU A 57 -5.52 -2.16 0.50
N GLY A 58 -5.99 -1.98 -0.74
CA GLY A 58 -6.10 -3.05 -1.73
C GLY A 58 -4.78 -3.77 -1.97
N TRP A 59 -3.70 -3.04 -2.26
CA TRP A 59 -2.38 -3.65 -2.45
C TRP A 59 -1.84 -4.34 -1.19
N ASN A 60 -2.12 -3.80 -0.02
CA ASN A 60 -1.68 -4.41 1.24
C ASN A 60 -2.44 -5.71 1.52
N ALA A 61 -3.74 -5.72 1.29
CA ALA A 61 -4.56 -6.93 1.40
C ALA A 61 -4.09 -8.02 0.42
N LEU A 62 -3.67 -7.65 -0.80
CA LEU A 62 -3.06 -8.59 -1.73
C LEU A 62 -1.75 -9.17 -1.21
N VAL A 63 -0.87 -8.36 -0.59
CA VAL A 63 0.37 -8.87 0.03
C VAL A 63 0.06 -9.92 1.08
N VAL A 64 -0.90 -9.65 1.98
CA VAL A 64 -1.34 -10.61 2.98
C VAL A 64 -1.85 -11.88 2.31
N LYS A 65 -2.75 -11.74 1.33
CA LYS A 65 -3.33 -12.87 0.58
C LYS A 65 -2.25 -13.73 -0.07
N TRP A 66 -1.26 -13.13 -0.74
CA TRP A 66 -0.19 -13.86 -1.41
C TRP A 66 0.64 -14.66 -0.41
N ILE A 67 1.06 -14.03 0.70
CA ILE A 67 1.89 -14.66 1.72
C ILE A 67 1.13 -15.78 2.44
N ALA A 68 -0.15 -15.56 2.76
CA ALA A 68 -0.99 -16.55 3.42
C ALA A 68 -1.29 -17.75 2.52
N SER A 69 -1.48 -17.53 1.22
CA SER A 69 -1.71 -18.61 0.24
C SER A 69 -0.44 -19.44 0.03
N ASP A 70 0.72 -18.78 -0.12
CA ASP A 70 2.03 -19.43 -0.21
C ASP A 70 2.32 -20.29 1.03
N ALA A 71 2.06 -19.77 2.24
CA ALA A 71 2.26 -20.51 3.49
C ALA A 71 1.36 -21.76 3.60
N LYS A 72 0.21 -21.77 2.91
CA LYS A 72 -0.70 -22.93 2.82
C LYS A 72 -0.35 -23.89 1.67
N GLY A 73 0.69 -23.59 0.89
CA GLY A 73 1.03 -24.36 -0.31
C GLY A 73 0.01 -24.21 -1.45
N LEU A 74 -0.82 -23.16 -1.42
CA LEU A 74 -1.80 -22.88 -2.45
C LEU A 74 -1.19 -22.06 -3.59
N PRO A 75 -1.69 -22.19 -4.83
CA PRO A 75 -1.30 -21.31 -5.93
C PRO A 75 -1.53 -19.83 -5.58
N VAL A 76 -0.59 -18.97 -5.97
CA VAL A 76 -0.66 -17.53 -5.77
C VAL A 76 -0.84 -16.84 -7.13
N ASP A 77 -1.99 -16.20 -7.32
CA ASP A 77 -2.27 -15.40 -8.51
C ASP A 77 -1.68 -13.99 -8.35
N PHE A 78 -0.69 -13.66 -9.16
CA PHE A 78 -0.08 -12.34 -9.21
C PHE A 78 -0.56 -11.52 -10.43
N PRO A 79 -1.01 -10.27 -10.27
CA PRO A 79 -1.24 -9.57 -9.00
C PRO A 79 -2.51 -10.04 -8.26
N GLU A 80 -3.55 -10.47 -8.97
CA GLU A 80 -4.82 -10.92 -8.39
C GLU A 80 -5.52 -11.85 -9.40
N THR A 81 -6.33 -12.78 -8.90
CA THR A 81 -7.15 -13.68 -9.70
C THR A 81 -8.00 -12.89 -10.70
N GLY A 82 -7.84 -13.19 -11.99
CA GLY A 82 -8.53 -12.50 -13.08
C GLY A 82 -7.88 -11.20 -13.56
N TYR A 83 -6.75 -10.78 -12.98
CA TYR A 83 -6.01 -9.58 -13.37
C TYR A 83 -4.57 -9.89 -13.78
N LYS A 84 -4.07 -9.17 -14.78
CA LYS A 84 -2.67 -9.22 -15.21
C LYS A 84 -1.92 -7.95 -14.80
N TRP A 85 -0.59 -8.03 -14.75
CA TRP A 85 0.29 -6.87 -14.44
C TRP A 85 0.18 -5.70 -15.43
N ASN A 86 -0.36 -5.91 -16.63
CA ASN A 86 -0.65 -4.82 -17.58
C ASN A 86 -2.06 -4.23 -17.39
N GLN A 87 -2.85 -4.71 -16.41
CA GLN A 87 -4.22 -4.29 -16.10
C GLN A 87 -4.32 -3.61 -14.72
N LEU A 88 -3.21 -3.06 -14.20
CA LEU A 88 -3.21 -2.46 -12.84
C LEU A 88 -4.18 -1.27 -12.70
N GLY A 89 -4.51 -0.58 -13.79
CA GLY A 89 -5.55 0.46 -13.76
C GLY A 89 -6.93 -0.11 -13.44
N LEU A 90 -7.29 -1.27 -13.99
CA LEU A 90 -8.55 -1.96 -13.67
C LEU A 90 -8.53 -2.51 -12.24
N LEU A 91 -7.39 -3.03 -11.80
CA LEU A 91 -7.23 -3.49 -10.42
C LEU A 91 -7.34 -2.33 -9.41
N ALA A 92 -6.82 -1.15 -9.74
CA ALA A 92 -7.00 0.04 -8.92
C ALA A 92 -8.48 0.45 -8.82
N GLN A 93 -9.22 0.42 -9.94
CA GLN A 93 -10.67 0.67 -9.93
C GLN A 93 -11.44 -0.34 -9.08
N LYS A 94 -11.02 -1.61 -9.12
CA LYS A 94 -11.56 -2.64 -8.24
C LYS A 94 -11.38 -2.25 -6.77
N PHE A 95 -10.18 -1.81 -6.36
CA PHE A 95 -9.95 -1.38 -4.98
C PHE A 95 -10.84 -0.21 -4.56
N TYR A 96 -11.07 0.77 -5.44
CA TYR A 96 -11.99 1.87 -5.14
C TYR A 96 -13.43 1.38 -4.90
N SER A 97 -13.83 0.35 -5.63
CA SER A 97 -15.15 -0.26 -5.52
C SER A 97 -15.27 -1.17 -4.29
N ASP A 98 -14.23 -1.96 -3.99
CA ASP A 98 -14.21 -2.90 -2.85
C ASP A 98 -14.44 -2.19 -1.51
N TYR A 99 -14.00 -0.93 -1.40
CA TYR A 99 -14.04 -0.16 -0.17
C TYR A 99 -14.99 1.05 -0.23
N SER A 100 -15.87 1.13 -1.23
CA SER A 100 -16.72 2.31 -1.47
C SER A 100 -17.64 2.66 -0.29
N GLU A 101 -18.05 1.66 0.48
CA GLU A 101 -19.02 1.79 1.58
C GLU A 101 -18.37 2.12 2.94
N LEU A 102 -17.04 2.02 3.07
CA LEU A 102 -16.37 2.32 4.35
C LEU A 102 -16.39 3.82 4.64
N SER A 103 -16.46 4.27 5.90
CA SER A 103 -16.14 5.68 6.19
C SER A 103 -14.65 5.95 5.95
N TYR A 104 -14.23 7.21 5.84
CA TYR A 104 -12.81 7.52 5.68
C TYR A 104 -11.98 7.05 6.89
N GLU A 105 -12.51 7.21 8.09
CA GLU A 105 -11.88 6.78 9.35
C GLU A 105 -11.72 5.26 9.38
N LEU A 106 -12.76 4.51 9.00
CA LEU A 106 -12.69 3.05 8.90
C LEU A 106 -11.67 2.63 7.85
N LEU A 107 -11.61 3.31 6.70
CA LEU A 107 -10.65 3.00 5.65
C LEU A 107 -9.19 3.17 6.13
N VAL A 108 -8.91 4.22 6.90
CA VAL A 108 -7.59 4.45 7.52
C VAL A 108 -7.30 3.40 8.60
N ALA A 109 -8.30 3.03 9.40
CA ALA A 109 -8.16 2.00 10.43
C ALA A 109 -7.89 0.61 9.81
N GLU A 110 -8.59 0.24 8.74
CA GLU A 110 -8.34 -1.01 8.00
C GLU A 110 -6.93 -1.02 7.37
N LEU A 111 -6.48 0.11 6.81
CA LEU A 111 -5.12 0.26 6.32
C LEU A 111 -4.06 0.03 7.42
N GLN A 112 -4.30 0.54 8.63
CA GLN A 112 -3.44 0.30 9.78
C GLN A 112 -3.44 -1.17 10.21
N THR A 113 -4.60 -1.81 10.22
CA THR A 113 -4.76 -3.23 10.56
C THR A 113 -4.00 -4.12 9.59
N VAL A 114 -4.19 -3.94 8.28
CA VAL A 114 -3.50 -4.75 7.27
C VAL A 114 -1.98 -4.51 7.28
N LYS A 115 -1.51 -3.28 7.54
CA LYS A 115 -0.07 -3.02 7.71
C LYS A 115 0.49 -3.81 8.89
N ASN A 116 -0.22 -3.86 10.01
CA ASN A 116 0.22 -4.60 11.19
C ASN A 116 0.26 -6.11 10.93
N GLU A 117 -0.71 -6.64 10.18
CA GLU A 117 -0.68 -8.03 9.74
C GLU A 117 0.53 -8.33 8.85
N ILE A 118 0.85 -7.46 7.88
CA ILE A 118 2.06 -7.60 7.06
C ILE A 118 3.33 -7.59 7.93
N VAL A 119 3.40 -6.71 8.93
CA VAL A 119 4.54 -6.67 9.87
C VAL A 119 4.67 -7.99 10.64
N ASN A 120 3.57 -8.56 11.11
CA ASN A 120 3.58 -9.87 11.78
C ASN A 120 4.07 -10.98 10.84
N LEU A 121 3.56 -11.01 9.60
CA LEU A 121 4.01 -11.97 8.58
C LEU A 121 5.50 -11.85 8.25
N ILE A 122 6.05 -10.63 8.26
CA ILE A 122 7.49 -10.41 8.10
C ILE A 122 8.25 -10.91 9.35
N ASN A 123 7.73 -10.64 10.55
CA ASN A 123 8.35 -11.05 11.81
C ASN A 123 8.45 -12.57 11.95
N ASP A 124 7.48 -13.32 11.42
CA ASP A 124 7.46 -14.78 11.44
C ASP A 124 8.46 -15.43 10.45
N ARG A 125 9.16 -14.62 9.64
CA ARG A 125 10.08 -15.10 8.60
C ARG A 125 11.52 -14.68 8.90
N THR A 126 12.47 -15.48 8.45
CA THR A 126 13.90 -15.15 8.53
C THR A 126 14.33 -14.29 7.34
N ASP A 127 15.52 -13.69 7.43
CA ASP A 127 16.12 -12.95 6.31
C ASP A 127 16.27 -13.84 5.06
N ASP A 128 16.67 -15.09 5.25
CA ASP A 128 16.82 -16.05 4.14
C ASP A 128 15.49 -16.34 3.42
N ILE A 129 14.38 -16.48 4.15
CA ILE A 129 13.05 -16.64 3.54
C ILE A 129 12.66 -15.39 2.75
N LEU A 130 12.95 -14.20 3.29
CA LEU A 130 12.54 -12.93 2.68
C LEU A 130 13.44 -12.53 1.50
N TYR A 131 14.74 -12.82 1.56
CA TYR A 131 15.75 -12.26 0.67
C TYR A 131 16.75 -13.28 0.10
N GLY A 132 16.82 -14.50 0.63
CA GLY A 132 17.79 -15.52 0.21
C GLY A 132 17.50 -16.14 -1.16
N ARG A 133 16.25 -16.06 -1.65
CA ARG A 133 15.87 -16.62 -2.95
C ARG A 133 14.76 -15.85 -3.67
N PRO A 134 14.67 -15.96 -5.01
CA PRO A 134 13.50 -15.50 -5.75
C PRO A 134 12.23 -16.20 -5.26
N TRP A 135 11.14 -15.43 -5.18
CA TRP A 135 9.81 -15.89 -4.78
C TRP A 135 8.80 -15.73 -5.92
N TYR A 136 8.82 -14.57 -6.59
CA TYR A 136 8.03 -14.32 -7.80
C TYR A 136 8.96 -13.94 -8.95
N THR A 137 9.10 -14.82 -9.94
CA THR A 137 10.05 -14.68 -11.06
C THR A 137 11.49 -14.48 -10.54
N LYS A 138 12.06 -13.29 -10.68
CA LYS A 138 13.38 -12.90 -10.15
C LYS A 138 13.32 -12.17 -8.81
N TRP A 139 12.13 -11.82 -8.32
CA TRP A 139 11.98 -10.98 -7.14
C TRP A 139 11.84 -11.82 -5.88
N THR A 140 12.60 -11.47 -4.85
CA THR A 140 12.48 -12.05 -3.51
C THR A 140 11.15 -11.64 -2.86
N MET A 141 10.73 -12.38 -1.82
CA MET A 141 9.49 -12.07 -1.09
C MET A 141 9.56 -10.68 -0.45
N GLY A 142 10.66 -10.33 0.22
CA GLY A 142 10.88 -9.02 0.79
C GLY A 142 10.83 -7.90 -0.26
N ARG A 143 11.33 -8.17 -1.48
CA ARG A 143 11.22 -7.21 -2.59
C ARG A 143 9.76 -7.02 -3.04
N MET A 144 9.00 -8.11 -3.19
CA MET A 144 7.58 -8.05 -3.52
C MET A 144 6.75 -7.32 -2.45
N ILE A 145 7.05 -7.54 -1.17
CA ILE A 145 6.43 -6.79 -0.07
C ILE A 145 6.77 -5.30 -0.20
N SER A 146 8.04 -4.94 -0.42
CA SER A 146 8.47 -3.53 -0.53
C SER A 146 7.81 -2.78 -1.68
N PHE A 147 7.49 -3.46 -2.79
CA PHE A 147 6.80 -2.88 -3.95
C PHE A 147 5.36 -2.48 -3.63
N ASN A 148 4.75 -3.09 -2.61
CA ASN A 148 3.34 -2.96 -2.30
C ASN A 148 3.11 -2.33 -0.91
N THR A 149 4.17 -2.00 -0.17
CA THR A 149 4.12 -1.35 1.15
C THR A 149 4.99 -0.10 1.21
N SER A 150 6.25 -0.24 1.64
CA SER A 150 7.16 0.89 1.91
C SER A 150 7.34 1.82 0.70
N SER A 151 7.39 1.29 -0.53
CA SER A 151 7.53 2.11 -1.74
C SER A 151 6.25 2.91 -2.05
N PRO A 152 5.05 2.30 -2.13
CA PRO A 152 3.79 3.04 -2.23
C PRO A 152 3.55 4.05 -1.10
N TYR A 153 3.87 3.72 0.16
CA TYR A 153 3.72 4.68 1.26
C TYR A 153 4.62 5.91 1.08
N ALA A 154 5.88 5.71 0.66
CA ALA A 154 6.78 6.82 0.37
C ALA A 154 6.25 7.70 -0.77
N ASN A 155 5.69 7.09 -1.82
CA ASN A 155 5.05 7.81 -2.92
C ASN A 155 3.81 8.59 -2.45
N ALA A 156 2.93 7.94 -1.68
CA ALA A 156 1.72 8.53 -1.10
C ALA A 156 2.04 9.74 -0.23
N ASN A 157 3.06 9.65 0.63
CA ASN A 157 3.57 10.77 1.42
C ASN A 157 3.95 11.98 0.55
N GLY A 158 4.62 11.74 -0.58
CA GLY A 158 4.97 12.79 -1.53
C GLY A 158 3.75 13.43 -2.19
N ARG A 159 2.78 12.61 -2.60
CA ARG A 159 1.52 13.06 -3.24
C ARG A 159 0.65 13.86 -2.27
N LEU A 160 0.45 13.37 -1.05
CA LEU A 160 -0.31 14.06 0.00
C LEU A 160 0.33 15.39 0.36
N ARG A 161 1.66 15.45 0.51
CA ARG A 161 2.34 16.71 0.79
C ARG A 161 2.18 17.74 -0.33
N LYS A 162 2.29 17.31 -1.60
CA LYS A 162 2.06 18.21 -2.75
C LYS A 162 0.61 18.71 -2.76
N TRP A 163 -0.35 17.80 -2.60
CA TRP A 163 -1.77 18.10 -2.59
C TRP A 163 -2.15 19.04 -1.43
N ALA A 164 -1.72 18.74 -0.21
CA ALA A 164 -2.01 19.56 0.97
C ALA A 164 -1.47 20.98 0.84
N LYS A 165 -0.25 21.13 0.29
CA LYS A 165 0.31 22.45 -0.02
C LYS A 165 -0.59 23.24 -0.98
N ASN A 166 -1.11 22.61 -2.03
CA ASN A 166 -1.98 23.25 -3.00
C ASN A 166 -3.37 23.61 -2.43
N ASN A 167 -3.79 22.93 -1.36
CA ASN A 167 -5.08 23.13 -0.69
C ASN A 167 -4.96 23.89 0.65
N ASN A 168 -3.79 24.48 0.94
CA ASN A 168 -3.50 25.21 2.19
C ASN A 168 -3.74 24.39 3.48
N ILE A 169 -3.51 23.07 3.42
CA ILE A 169 -3.60 22.16 4.57
C ILE A 169 -2.21 21.98 5.16
N SER A 170 -2.07 22.22 6.47
CA SER A 170 -0.82 22.02 7.19
C SER A 170 -0.73 20.58 7.71
N LEU A 171 0.06 19.75 7.04
CA LEU A 171 0.33 18.37 7.48
C LEU A 171 1.43 18.38 8.56
N LYS A 172 1.21 17.62 9.64
CA LYS A 172 2.20 17.41 10.71
C LYS A 172 3.10 16.21 10.41
#